data_AF-A0A1F6A417-F1
#
_entry.id   AF-A0A1F6A417-F1
#
_cell.length_a   1.000
_cell.length_b   1.000
_cell.length_c   1.000
_cell.angle_alpha   90.00
_cell.angle_beta   90.00
_cell.angle_gamma   90.00
#
_symmetry.space_group_name_H-M   'P 1'
#
loop_
_entity.id
_entity.type
_entity.pdbx_description
1 polymer ?
#
loop_
_entity_poly.entity_id
_entity_poly.type
_entity_poly.pdbx_seq_one_letter_code
_entity_poly.pdbx_strand_id
1 'polypeptide(L)'
;MEDQIQNPLNKSLNKLVELISRENKDKELRQRHEKIRQILLLLGKGTALATTILMPNSARLFKDISIDKSDWNAWKIFNKDYLKRTLRKLEKQKMVEVKDMGDHAVIVLAEKGKQKILKFGLETLAIGKPAHWDGKWRIVFYDVLDGKRKTRDKFRSYLVNAGFYPLQESVYLHAYPCEPEIDFLKNFLGIGAEVRIVIAEKIENDDKFRDYFGLP
;
A
#
# COMPACT_ATOMS: atom_id res chain seq x y z
N MET A 1 -27.45 12.45 0.31
CA MET A 1 -27.93 11.08 0.05
C MET A 1 -27.18 10.57 -1.16
N GLU A 2 -25.92 10.16 -0.95
CA GLU A 2 -25.10 9.42 -1.93
C GLU A 2 -23.96 8.74 -1.14
N ASP A 3 -24.33 8.12 -0.02
CA ASP A 3 -23.51 7.08 0.58
C ASP A 3 -24.11 5.78 0.08
N GLN A 4 -23.37 5.05 -0.76
CA GLN A 4 -23.34 3.58 -0.85
C GLN A 4 -22.64 3.14 -2.14
N ILE A 5 -21.31 3.08 -2.07
CA ILE A 5 -20.44 1.92 -2.28
C ILE A 5 -19.04 2.53 -2.34
N GLN A 6 -18.35 2.56 -1.19
CA GLN A 6 -16.92 2.80 -1.17
C GLN A 6 -16.31 1.69 -2.06
N ASN A 7 -15.92 2.02 -3.30
CA ASN A 7 -15.33 1.09 -4.25
C ASN A 7 -14.32 0.18 -3.49
N PRO A 8 -14.43 -1.17 -3.57
CA PRO A 8 -13.53 -2.09 -2.85
C PRO A 8 -12.04 -1.76 -3.03
N LEU A 9 -11.68 -1.19 -4.19
CA LEU A 9 -10.34 -0.70 -4.49
C LEU A 9 -9.96 0.54 -3.66
N ASN A 10 -10.87 1.48 -3.45
CA ASN A 10 -10.65 2.66 -2.61
C ASN A 10 -10.49 2.27 -1.14
N LYS A 11 -11.31 1.33 -0.65
CA LYS A 11 -11.19 0.81 0.73
C LYS A 11 -9.83 0.15 0.96
N SER A 12 -9.40 -0.68 0.00
CA SER A 12 -8.09 -1.33 0.03
C SER A 12 -6.96 -0.29 -0.01
N LEU A 13 -7.07 0.72 -0.88
CA LEU A 13 -6.07 1.77 -1.02
C LEU A 13 -5.88 2.55 0.28
N ASN A 14 -6.98 2.98 0.91
CA ASN A 14 -6.92 3.71 2.17
C ASN A 14 -6.28 2.87 3.28
N LYS A 15 -6.62 1.57 3.35
CA LYS A 15 -6.02 0.67 4.35
C LYS A 15 -4.53 0.48 4.12
N LEU A 16 -4.11 0.28 2.88
CA LEU A 16 -2.69 0.18 2.52
C LEU A 16 -1.90 1.43 2.90
N VAL A 17 -2.47 2.60 2.59
CA VAL A 17 -1.89 3.90 2.91
C VAL A 17 -1.72 4.08 4.41
N GLU A 18 -2.69 3.63 5.21
CA GLU A 18 -2.62 3.62 6.67
C GLU A 18 -1.45 2.74 7.15
N LEU A 19 -1.35 1.50 6.65
CA LEU A 19 -0.31 0.55 7.03
C LEU A 19 1.10 1.06 6.69
N ILE A 20 1.31 1.56 5.47
CA ILE A 20 2.60 2.13 5.04
C ILE A 20 2.97 3.35 5.88
N SER A 21 1.99 4.12 6.36
CA SER A 21 2.27 5.31 7.19
C SER A 21 2.73 4.93 8.60
N ARG A 22 2.40 3.73 9.10
CA ARG A 22 2.90 3.22 10.39
C ARG A 22 4.37 2.78 10.32
N GLU A 23 4.82 2.33 9.16
CA GLU A 23 6.15 1.72 8.96
C GLU A 23 7.27 2.74 8.69
N ASN A 24 6.94 3.96 8.23
CA ASN A 24 7.93 4.94 7.75
C ASN A 24 8.67 5.69 8.87
N LYS A 25 9.50 4.98 9.64
CA LYS A 25 10.63 5.56 10.38
C LYS A 25 12.01 5.24 9.81
N ASP A 26 12.16 4.23 8.95
CA ASP A 26 13.47 3.86 8.41
C ASP A 26 13.62 4.20 6.92
N LYS A 27 14.54 5.13 6.65
CA LYS A 27 14.91 5.67 5.33
C LYS A 27 15.93 4.75 4.65
N GLU A 28 15.81 4.61 3.32
CA GLU A 28 16.91 4.68 2.30
C GLU A 28 16.75 3.74 1.09
N LEU A 29 15.86 2.76 1.11
CA LEU A 29 15.67 1.86 -0.04
C LEU A 29 14.78 2.51 -1.11
N ARG A 30 15.30 2.74 -2.34
CA ARG A 30 14.59 2.87 -3.66
C ARG A 30 14.69 4.22 -4.43
N GLN A 31 15.82 4.92 -4.39
CA GLN A 31 16.00 6.28 -4.95
C GLN A 31 15.48 6.65 -6.36
N ARG A 32 15.21 5.73 -7.30
CA ARG A 32 14.73 6.11 -8.67
C ARG A 32 13.24 5.89 -8.93
N HIS A 33 12.61 4.93 -8.26
CA HIS A 33 11.16 4.70 -8.31
C HIS A 33 10.41 5.35 -7.14
N GLU A 34 11.14 5.80 -6.12
CA GLU A 34 10.57 6.39 -4.91
C GLU A 34 9.77 7.65 -5.20
N LYS A 35 10.24 8.56 -6.06
CA LYS A 35 9.52 9.83 -6.31
C LYS A 35 8.16 9.64 -7.00
N ILE A 36 8.08 8.76 -8.02
CA ILE A 36 6.80 8.44 -8.67
C ILE A 36 5.87 7.74 -7.68
N ARG A 37 6.42 6.82 -6.88
CA ARG A 37 5.68 6.12 -5.84
C ARG A 37 5.13 7.09 -4.79
N GLN A 38 5.93 8.04 -4.32
CA GLN A 38 5.52 9.06 -3.36
C GLN A 38 4.43 9.96 -3.93
N ILE A 39 4.55 10.40 -5.20
CA ILE A 39 3.48 11.16 -5.88
C ILE A 39 2.18 10.37 -5.89
N LEU A 40 2.24 9.09 -6.26
CA LEU A 40 1.08 8.21 -6.30
C LEU A 40 0.50 7.93 -4.90
N LEU A 41 1.35 7.73 -3.87
CA LEU A 41 0.94 7.53 -2.48
C LEU A 41 0.30 8.79 -1.88
N LEU A 42 0.81 9.98 -2.20
CA LEU A 42 0.22 11.25 -1.79
C LEU A 42 -1.19 11.41 -2.39
N LEU A 43 -1.34 11.19 -3.70
CA LEU A 43 -2.67 11.17 -4.32
C LEU A 43 -3.58 10.10 -3.69
N GLY A 44 -3.03 8.96 -3.28
CA GLY A 44 -3.75 7.89 -2.57
C GLY A 44 -4.15 8.23 -1.14
N LYS A 45 -3.40 9.12 -0.46
CA LYS A 45 -3.73 9.70 0.85
C LYS A 45 -4.86 10.72 0.79
N GLY A 46 -5.33 11.06 -0.41
CA GLY A 46 -6.35 12.09 -0.62
C GLY A 46 -5.80 13.51 -0.70
N THR A 47 -4.47 13.71 -0.71
CA THR A 47 -3.91 15.04 -0.99
C THR A 47 -4.16 15.35 -2.45
N ALA A 48 -5.10 16.24 -2.73
CA ALA A 48 -5.45 16.61 -4.08
C ALA A 48 -4.42 17.59 -4.63
N LEU A 49 -4.00 17.40 -5.88
CA LEU A 49 -3.30 18.46 -6.61
C LEU A 49 -4.35 19.26 -7.37
N ALA A 50 -4.81 20.34 -6.75
CA ALA A 50 -5.62 21.34 -7.44
C ALA A 50 -4.78 22.03 -8.52
N THR A 51 -5.39 22.18 -9.69
CA THR A 51 -4.84 22.83 -10.87
C THR A 51 -5.90 23.76 -11.44
N THR A 52 -5.56 25.01 -11.72
CA THR A 52 -6.51 25.94 -12.34
C THR A 52 -6.67 25.59 -13.83
N ILE A 53 -7.90 25.46 -14.32
CA ILE A 53 -8.21 25.40 -15.75
C ILE A 53 -9.38 26.35 -16.05
N LEU A 54 -9.16 27.27 -17.01
CA LEU A 54 -10.20 28.06 -17.68
C LEU A 54 -10.70 27.27 -18.91
N MET A 55 -12.01 27.06 -19.11
CA MET A 55 -12.57 26.23 -20.20
C MET A 55 -13.49 27.01 -21.16
N PRO A 56 -13.67 26.53 -22.41
CA PRO A 56 -14.88 25.71 -22.67
C PRO A 56 -14.77 24.50 -23.62
N ASN A 57 -13.69 24.27 -24.39
CA ASN A 57 -13.63 23.13 -25.33
C ASN A 57 -12.20 22.65 -25.63
N SER A 58 -11.96 21.33 -25.51
CA SER A 58 -10.82 20.53 -26.02
C SER A 58 -9.56 20.30 -25.14
N ALA A 59 -9.59 19.18 -24.40
CA ALA A 59 -8.62 18.08 -24.45
C ALA A 59 -7.11 18.26 -24.16
N ARG A 60 -6.50 19.45 -24.03
CA ARG A 60 -5.03 19.53 -23.86
C ARG A 60 -4.54 20.67 -22.96
N LEU A 61 -3.84 20.22 -21.92
CA LEU A 61 -2.75 20.85 -21.17
C LEU A 61 -3.07 21.77 -19.97
N PHE A 62 -2.56 21.28 -18.83
CA PHE A 62 -1.89 22.03 -17.75
C PHE A 62 -0.84 23.00 -18.31
N LYS A 63 -1.24 24.20 -18.73
CA LYS A 63 -0.26 25.28 -18.92
C LYS A 63 0.28 25.73 -17.56
N ASP A 64 -0.59 25.88 -16.56
CA ASP A 64 -0.20 26.31 -15.23
C ASP A 64 -0.77 25.39 -14.14
N ILE A 65 0.09 24.51 -13.63
CA ILE A 65 -0.16 23.86 -12.34
C ILE A 65 0.12 24.93 -11.28
N SER A 66 -0.88 25.75 -10.96
CA SER A 66 -0.88 26.52 -9.72
C SER A 66 -1.48 25.64 -8.63
N ILE A 67 -0.61 25.21 -7.73
CA ILE A 67 -0.95 24.30 -6.63
C ILE A 67 -1.62 25.15 -5.55
N ASP A 68 -2.86 24.82 -5.21
CA ASP A 68 -3.60 25.50 -4.15
C ASP A 68 -2.89 25.34 -2.79
N LYS A 69 -2.97 26.38 -1.96
CA LYS A 69 -2.13 26.61 -0.77
C LYS A 69 -2.41 25.65 0.39
N SER A 70 -3.59 25.01 0.45
CA SER A 70 -4.03 24.20 1.59
C SER A 70 -3.24 22.91 1.76
N ASP A 71 -2.85 22.25 0.66
CA ASP A 71 -2.11 20.96 0.66
C ASP A 71 -0.63 21.10 0.24
N TRP A 72 -0.16 22.31 -0.05
CA TRP A 72 1.18 22.58 -0.60
C TRP A 72 2.33 21.98 0.23
N ASN A 73 2.18 21.89 1.56
CA ASN A 73 3.23 21.36 2.44
C ASN A 73 3.65 19.93 2.09
N ALA A 74 2.73 19.08 1.62
CA ALA A 74 3.05 17.70 1.23
C ALA A 74 3.78 17.62 -0.12
N TRP A 75 3.60 18.62 -1.00
CA TRP A 75 4.11 18.64 -2.37
C TRP A 75 5.41 19.46 -2.53
N LYS A 76 5.74 20.35 -1.59
CA LYS A 76 6.99 21.14 -1.52
C LYS A 76 8.26 20.29 -1.62
N ILE A 77 8.19 19.02 -1.25
CA ILE A 77 9.33 18.08 -1.32
C ILE A 77 9.76 17.77 -2.76
N PHE A 78 8.92 18.07 -3.77
CA PHE A 78 9.23 17.84 -5.18
C PHE A 78 9.58 19.13 -5.90
N ASN A 79 10.60 19.05 -6.77
CA ASN A 79 10.87 20.09 -7.75
C ASN A 79 9.65 20.24 -8.70
N LYS A 80 9.19 21.48 -8.93
CA LYS A 80 7.98 21.80 -9.69
C LYS A 80 7.99 21.25 -11.12
N ASP A 81 9.12 21.38 -11.83
CA ASP A 81 9.25 20.89 -13.20
C ASP A 81 9.27 19.37 -13.25
N TYR A 82 9.95 18.73 -12.29
CA TYR A 82 9.95 17.28 -12.14
C TYR A 82 8.54 16.75 -11.89
N LEU A 83 7.80 17.37 -10.97
CA LEU A 83 6.42 17.00 -10.64
C LEU A 83 5.51 17.13 -11.87
N LYS A 84 5.56 18.28 -12.56
CA LYS A 84 4.79 18.53 -13.80
C LYS A 84 5.07 17.51 -14.89
N ARG A 85 6.35 17.19 -15.16
CA ARG A 85 6.74 16.16 -16.15
C ARG A 85 6.25 14.77 -15.74
N THR A 86 6.34 14.45 -14.46
CA THR A 86 5.91 13.16 -13.93
C THR A 86 4.40 12.98 -14.02
N LEU A 87 3.61 13.97 -13.62
CA LEU A 87 2.14 13.92 -13.69
C LEU A 87 1.66 13.73 -15.14
N ARG A 88 2.24 14.48 -16.10
CA ARG A 88 1.95 14.28 -17.53
C ARG A 88 2.28 12.88 -18.02
N LYS A 89 3.38 12.28 -17.53
CA LYS A 89 3.73 10.89 -17.87
C LYS A 89 2.70 9.91 -17.28
N LEU A 90 2.31 10.09 -16.02
CA LEU A 90 1.32 9.26 -15.33
C LEU A 90 -0.05 9.34 -16.00
N GLU A 91 -0.46 10.53 -16.43
CA GLU A 91 -1.70 10.76 -17.20
C GLU A 91 -1.67 10.02 -18.53
N LYS A 92 -0.58 10.18 -19.33
CA LYS A 92 -0.40 9.42 -20.58
C LYS A 92 -0.43 7.91 -20.36
N GLN A 93 0.02 7.44 -19.19
CA GLN A 93 -0.03 6.03 -18.80
C GLN A 93 -1.39 5.60 -18.21
N LYS A 94 -2.37 6.50 -18.14
CA LYS A 94 -3.69 6.34 -17.53
C LYS A 94 -3.65 5.98 -16.03
N MET A 95 -2.61 6.42 -15.32
CA MET A 95 -2.46 6.19 -13.87
C MET A 95 -3.10 7.30 -13.04
N VAL A 96 -3.19 8.51 -13.57
CA VAL A 96 -3.92 9.63 -12.98
C VAL A 96 -4.90 10.18 -13.99
N GLU A 97 -5.94 10.83 -13.50
CA GLU A 97 -6.95 11.51 -14.30
C GLU A 97 -7.20 12.90 -13.72
N VAL A 98 -7.72 13.80 -14.56
CA VAL A 98 -8.12 15.13 -14.17
C VAL A 98 -9.62 15.15 -14.01
N LYS A 99 -10.10 15.54 -12.83
CA LYS A 99 -11.51 15.76 -12.57
C LYS A 99 -11.80 17.24 -12.51
N ASP A 100 -12.83 17.65 -13.23
CA ASP A 100 -13.33 19.01 -13.22
C ASP A 100 -14.18 19.23 -11.95
N MET A 101 -13.90 20.31 -11.21
CA MET A 101 -14.65 20.74 -10.04
C MET A 101 -15.36 22.09 -10.29
N GLY A 102 -15.40 22.56 -11.54
CA GLY A 102 -16.09 23.78 -11.98
C GLY A 102 -15.17 24.99 -12.03
N ASP A 103 -14.71 25.46 -10.89
CA ASP A 103 -13.80 26.61 -10.75
C ASP A 103 -12.30 26.21 -10.83
N HIS A 104 -12.02 24.94 -10.61
CA HIS A 104 -10.69 24.35 -10.72
C HIS A 104 -10.78 22.88 -11.14
N ALA A 105 -9.65 22.30 -11.53
CA ALA A 105 -9.54 20.88 -11.85
C ALA A 105 -8.58 20.21 -10.88
N VAL A 106 -8.90 19.01 -10.42
CA VAL A 106 -8.06 18.24 -9.49
C VAL A 106 -7.46 17.02 -10.18
N ILE A 107 -6.18 16.74 -9.93
CA ILE A 107 -5.56 15.48 -10.35
C ILE A 107 -5.84 14.43 -9.29
N VAL A 108 -6.41 13.31 -9.70
CA VAL A 108 -6.71 12.16 -8.83
C VAL A 108 -6.17 10.87 -9.44
N LEU A 109 -6.10 9.81 -8.62
CA LEU A 109 -5.74 8.49 -9.13
C LEU A 109 -6.87 7.91 -9.99
N ALA A 110 -6.50 7.53 -11.21
CA ALA A 110 -7.35 6.68 -12.04
C ALA A 110 -7.27 5.23 -11.54
N GLU A 111 -8.21 4.38 -11.97
CA GLU A 111 -8.32 2.99 -11.50
C GLU A 111 -7.01 2.19 -11.67
N LYS A 112 -6.34 2.34 -12.83
CA LYS A 112 -5.05 1.70 -13.10
C LYS A 112 -3.95 2.20 -12.16
N GLY A 113 -3.97 3.48 -11.77
CA GLY A 113 -3.04 4.05 -10.79
C GLY A 113 -3.25 3.46 -9.40
N LYS A 114 -4.52 3.35 -8.97
CA LYS A 114 -4.89 2.72 -7.70
C LYS A 114 -4.42 1.26 -7.64
N GLN A 115 -4.67 0.47 -8.69
CA GLN A 115 -4.18 -0.91 -8.78
C GLN A 115 -2.65 -0.99 -8.73
N LYS A 116 -1.96 -0.05 -9.39
CA LYS A 116 -0.50 0.00 -9.39
C LYS A 116 0.07 0.32 -8.00
N ILE A 117 -0.53 1.26 -7.27
CA ILE A 117 -0.15 1.58 -5.89
C ILE A 117 -0.41 0.40 -4.98
N LEU A 118 -1.56 -0.27 -5.11
CA LEU A 118 -1.86 -1.45 -4.32
C LEU A 118 -0.79 -2.53 -4.50
N LYS A 119 -0.42 -2.81 -5.75
CA LYS A 119 0.66 -3.75 -6.05
C LYS A 119 2.00 -3.30 -5.45
N PHE A 120 2.37 -2.03 -5.60
CA PHE A 120 3.62 -1.52 -5.04
C PHE A 120 3.64 -1.55 -3.51
N GLY A 121 2.55 -1.16 -2.88
CA GLY A 121 2.45 -1.17 -1.43
C GLY A 121 2.50 -2.59 -0.87
N LEU A 122 1.90 -3.57 -1.55
CA LEU A 122 2.03 -4.99 -1.18
C LEU A 122 3.46 -5.50 -1.27
N GLU A 123 4.22 -5.10 -2.29
CA GLU A 123 5.65 -5.43 -2.43
C GLU A 123 6.53 -4.76 -1.37
N THR A 124 5.98 -3.86 -0.56
CA THR A 124 6.70 -3.09 0.46
C THR A 124 6.12 -3.20 1.85
N LEU A 125 4.97 -3.85 1.97
CA LEU A 125 4.27 -3.98 3.23
C LEU A 125 5.12 -4.92 4.08
N ALA A 126 5.83 -4.39 5.06
CA ALA A 126 6.57 -5.20 5.99
C ALA A 126 5.83 -5.25 7.33
N ILE A 127 6.23 -6.21 8.15
CA ILE A 127 5.76 -6.26 9.53
C ILE A 127 6.68 -5.39 10.36
N GLY A 128 6.11 -4.34 10.97
CA GLY A 128 6.85 -3.48 11.88
C GLY A 128 7.37 -4.27 13.08
N LYS A 129 8.68 -4.20 13.34
CA LYS A 129 9.28 -4.76 14.55
C LYS A 129 9.03 -3.80 15.73
N PRO A 130 8.22 -4.17 16.73
CA PRO A 130 8.04 -3.36 17.93
C PRO A 130 9.34 -3.28 18.73
N ALA A 131 9.46 -2.26 19.58
CA ALA A 131 10.61 -2.09 20.48
C ALA A 131 10.76 -3.27 21.46
N HIS A 132 9.64 -3.86 21.87
CA HIS A 132 9.59 -5.01 22.76
C HIS A 132 8.68 -6.07 22.16
N TRP A 133 9.10 -7.32 22.26
CA TRP A 133 8.22 -8.45 21.95
C TRP A 133 7.16 -8.58 23.04
N ASP A 134 5.92 -8.84 22.63
CA ASP A 134 4.78 -8.98 23.53
C ASP A 134 4.62 -10.41 24.09
N GLY A 135 5.62 -11.26 23.85
CA GLY A 135 5.63 -12.65 24.32
C GLY A 135 4.68 -13.57 23.57
N LYS A 136 4.12 -13.15 22.43
CA LYS A 136 3.14 -13.93 21.67
C LYS A 136 3.65 -14.28 20.29
N TRP A 137 3.30 -15.47 19.84
CA TRP A 137 3.56 -16.01 18.51
C TRP A 137 2.33 -15.83 17.62
N ARG A 138 2.55 -15.45 16.35
CA ARG A 138 1.51 -15.35 15.31
C ARG A 138 1.73 -16.47 14.32
N ILE A 139 0.84 -17.44 14.36
CA ILE A 139 0.84 -18.57 13.44
C ILE A 139 -0.17 -18.27 12.34
N VAL A 140 0.31 -18.05 11.13
CA VAL A 140 -0.52 -17.87 9.94
C VAL A 140 -0.56 -19.19 9.20
N PHE A 141 -1.75 -19.72 8.97
CA PHE A 141 -1.94 -20.88 8.11
C PHE A 141 -3.00 -20.63 7.08
N TYR A 142 -2.91 -21.34 5.96
CA TYR A 142 -3.84 -21.19 4.86
C TYR A 142 -4.13 -22.50 4.15
N ASP A 143 -5.34 -22.60 3.61
CA ASP A 143 -5.76 -23.70 2.74
C ASP A 143 -6.39 -23.12 1.47
N VAL A 144 -5.52 -22.71 0.53
CA VAL A 144 -5.92 -22.10 -0.74
C VAL A 144 -5.95 -23.19 -1.80
N LEU A 145 -7.16 -23.51 -2.27
CA LEU A 145 -7.42 -24.53 -3.30
C LEU A 145 -6.49 -24.39 -4.53
N ASP A 146 -6.11 -25.53 -5.12
CA ASP A 146 -5.12 -25.61 -6.20
C ASP A 146 -5.47 -24.79 -7.46
N GLY A 147 -6.76 -24.59 -7.74
CA GLY A 147 -7.24 -23.71 -8.82
C GLY A 147 -6.79 -22.24 -8.69
N LYS A 148 -6.30 -21.84 -7.51
CA LYS A 148 -5.79 -20.50 -7.19
C LYS A 148 -4.27 -20.46 -6.99
N ARG A 149 -3.50 -21.34 -7.65
CA ARG A 149 -2.02 -21.42 -7.54
C ARG A 149 -1.30 -20.06 -7.55
N LYS A 150 -1.62 -19.18 -8.50
CA LYS A 150 -1.00 -17.83 -8.58
C LYS A 150 -1.26 -16.98 -7.33
N THR A 151 -2.42 -17.12 -6.70
CA THR A 151 -2.78 -16.40 -5.48
C THR A 151 -2.05 -16.98 -4.28
N ARG A 152 -1.99 -18.32 -4.18
CA ARG A 152 -1.20 -19.03 -3.17
C ARG A 152 0.27 -18.63 -3.22
N ASP A 153 0.86 -18.65 -4.41
CA ASP A 153 2.28 -18.33 -4.60
C ASP A 153 2.58 -16.87 -4.23
N LYS A 154 1.65 -15.94 -4.51
CA LYS A 154 1.75 -14.54 -4.06
C LYS A 154 1.67 -14.40 -2.54
N PHE A 155 0.72 -15.08 -1.90
CA PHE A 155 0.57 -15.04 -0.44
C PHE A 155 1.82 -15.61 0.25
N ARG A 156 2.30 -16.78 -0.21
CA ARG A 156 3.54 -17.40 0.25
C ARG A 156 4.75 -16.48 0.06
N SER A 157 4.90 -15.90 -1.13
CA SER A 157 6.03 -14.99 -1.42
C SER A 157 6.02 -13.78 -0.48
N TYR A 158 4.84 -13.25 -0.16
CA TYR A 158 4.72 -12.18 0.83
C TYR A 158 5.21 -12.63 2.21
N LEU A 159 4.72 -13.77 2.73
CA LEU A 159 5.10 -14.24 4.07
C LEU A 159 6.61 -14.42 4.19
N VAL A 160 7.24 -15.02 3.17
CA VAL A 160 8.70 -15.19 3.13
C VAL A 160 9.42 -13.84 3.11
N ASN A 161 8.99 -12.91 2.26
CA ASN A 161 9.61 -11.58 2.17
C ASN A 161 9.38 -10.72 3.42
N ALA A 162 8.29 -10.95 4.14
CA ALA A 162 7.95 -10.27 5.38
C ALA A 162 8.66 -10.89 6.61
N GLY A 163 9.50 -11.91 6.43
CA GLY A 163 10.29 -12.49 7.51
C GLY A 163 9.54 -13.51 8.36
N PHE A 164 8.47 -14.12 7.85
CA PHE A 164 7.87 -15.26 8.55
C PHE A 164 8.78 -16.50 8.48
N TYR A 165 8.86 -17.20 9.61
CA TYR A 165 9.51 -18.50 9.68
C TYR A 165 8.57 -19.58 9.13
N PRO A 166 8.98 -20.39 8.14
CA PRO A 166 8.16 -21.47 7.60
C PRO A 166 8.16 -22.68 8.55
N LEU A 167 7.03 -22.97 9.20
CA LEU A 167 6.86 -24.17 10.03
C LEU A 167 6.54 -25.41 9.18
N GLN A 168 5.67 -25.25 8.18
CA GLN A 168 5.26 -26.26 7.20
C GLN A 168 4.92 -25.58 5.86
N GLU A 169 4.49 -26.35 4.85
CA GLU A 169 4.21 -25.82 3.50
C GLU A 169 3.19 -24.65 3.49
N SER A 170 2.17 -24.73 4.35
CA SER A 170 1.11 -23.73 4.47
C SER A 170 0.96 -23.17 5.89
N VAL A 171 2.00 -23.28 6.72
CA VAL A 171 2.01 -22.80 8.10
C VAL A 171 3.27 -21.99 8.35
N TYR A 172 3.08 -20.75 8.79
CA TYR A 172 4.12 -19.74 8.96
C TYR A 172 4.02 -19.11 10.34
N LEU A 173 5.16 -18.80 10.93
CA LEU A 173 5.28 -18.25 12.27
C LEU A 173 5.91 -16.85 12.22
N HIS A 174 5.42 -15.96 13.05
CA HIS A 174 6.02 -14.64 13.27
C HIS A 174 5.95 -14.25 14.75
N ALA A 175 6.94 -13.52 15.25
CA ALA A 175 6.93 -13.05 16.64
C ALA A 175 6.10 -11.78 16.84
N TYR A 176 6.07 -10.90 15.84
CA TYR A 176 5.48 -9.57 15.98
C TYR A 176 4.04 -9.52 15.45
N PRO A 177 3.17 -8.65 16.02
CA PRO A 177 1.81 -8.41 15.51
C PRO A 177 1.83 -8.11 14.01
N CYS A 178 0.95 -8.78 13.27
CA CYS A 178 0.90 -8.74 11.81
C CYS A 178 -0.52 -8.85 11.25
N GLU A 179 -1.52 -8.85 12.13
CA GLU A 179 -2.93 -9.00 11.80
C GLU A 179 -3.39 -7.95 10.79
N PRO A 180 -3.06 -6.64 10.94
CA PRO A 180 -3.47 -5.62 9.97
C PRO A 180 -2.93 -5.87 8.55
N GLU A 181 -1.67 -6.29 8.44
CA GLU A 181 -1.00 -6.57 7.17
C GLU A 181 -1.55 -7.82 6.51
N ILE A 182 -1.73 -8.89 7.29
CA ILE A 182 -2.29 -10.15 6.82
C ILE A 182 -3.75 -9.98 6.40
N ASP A 183 -4.56 -9.24 7.15
CA ASP A 183 -5.95 -8.97 6.80
C ASP A 183 -6.07 -8.10 5.54
N PHE A 184 -5.19 -7.12 5.38
CA PHE A 184 -5.11 -6.38 4.13
C PHE A 184 -4.78 -7.31 2.94
N LEU A 185 -3.78 -8.18 3.09
CA LEU A 185 -3.36 -9.11 2.05
C LEU A 185 -4.46 -10.13 1.69
N LYS A 186 -5.14 -10.69 2.70
CA LYS A 186 -6.30 -11.59 2.54
C LYS A 186 -7.39 -10.94 1.70
N ASN A 187 -7.77 -9.71 2.04
CA ASN A 187 -8.80 -8.96 1.35
C ASN A 187 -8.39 -8.62 -0.09
N PHE A 188 -7.15 -8.19 -0.28
CA PHE A 188 -6.62 -7.85 -1.60
C PHE A 188 -6.58 -9.06 -2.55
N LEU A 189 -6.17 -10.22 -2.04
CA LEU A 189 -6.06 -11.45 -2.82
C LEU A 189 -7.38 -12.22 -2.93
N GLY A 190 -8.43 -11.80 -2.21
CA GLY A 190 -9.71 -12.49 -2.18
C GLY A 190 -9.61 -13.89 -1.55
N ILE A 191 -8.80 -14.04 -0.49
CA ILE A 191 -8.56 -15.31 0.21
C ILE A 191 -8.87 -15.25 1.71
N GLY A 192 -9.74 -14.33 2.14
CA GLY A 192 -10.05 -14.14 3.55
C GLY A 192 -10.62 -15.38 4.24
N ALA A 193 -11.39 -16.20 3.51
CA ALA A 193 -11.99 -17.42 4.05
C ALA A 193 -10.96 -18.55 4.18
N GLU A 194 -9.89 -18.55 3.39
CA GLU A 194 -8.88 -19.60 3.33
C GLU A 194 -7.69 -19.38 4.28
N VAL A 195 -7.52 -18.19 4.86
CA VAL A 195 -6.38 -17.86 5.73
C VAL A 195 -6.84 -17.64 7.17
N ARG A 196 -6.09 -18.16 8.13
CA ARG A 196 -6.32 -17.97 9.57
C ARG A 196 -5.04 -17.51 10.26
N ILE A 197 -5.23 -16.80 11.38
CA ILE A 197 -4.15 -16.42 12.29
C ILE A 197 -4.51 -16.98 13.65
N VAL A 198 -3.54 -17.62 14.29
CA VAL A 198 -3.60 -18.04 15.69
C VAL A 198 -2.56 -17.25 16.45
N ILE A 199 -2.99 -16.66 17.57
CA ILE A 199 -2.11 -16.01 18.52
C ILE A 199 -1.87 -17.01 19.65
N ALA A 200 -0.62 -17.44 19.80
CA ALA A 200 -0.22 -18.41 20.81
C ALA A 200 0.73 -17.75 21.81
N GLU A 201 0.52 -17.97 23.11
CA GLU A 201 1.42 -17.47 24.15
C GLU A 201 2.65 -18.37 24.34
N LYS A 202 2.58 -19.63 23.88
CA LYS A 202 3.65 -20.60 23.99
C LYS A 202 3.67 -21.53 22.80
N ILE A 203 4.88 -21.84 22.34
CA ILE A 203 5.18 -22.97 21.45
C ILE A 203 6.22 -23.83 22.17
N GLU A 204 6.08 -25.14 22.12
CA GLU A 204 7.06 -26.04 22.72
C GLU A 204 8.40 -25.96 21.97
N ASN A 205 9.51 -25.95 22.71
CA ASN A 205 10.87 -25.90 22.17
C ASN A 205 11.06 -24.78 21.13
N ASP A 206 10.67 -23.55 21.50
CA ASP A 206 10.67 -22.38 20.63
C ASP A 206 12.03 -21.69 20.49
N ASP A 207 13.10 -22.25 21.07
CA ASP A 207 14.47 -21.70 21.06
C ASP A 207 14.92 -21.32 19.64
N LYS A 208 14.76 -22.23 18.69
CA LYS A 208 15.11 -22.00 17.28
C LYS A 208 14.32 -20.85 16.64
N PHE A 209 13.09 -20.59 17.10
CA PHE A 209 12.26 -19.50 16.59
C PHE A 209 12.69 -18.19 17.24
N ARG A 210 12.98 -18.20 18.54
CA ARG A 210 13.52 -17.04 19.26
C ARG A 210 14.83 -16.58 18.63
N ASP A 211 15.74 -17.52 18.35
CA ASP A 211 17.00 -17.25 17.65
C ASP A 211 16.77 -16.59 16.29
N TYR A 212 15.83 -17.12 15.48
CA TYR A 212 15.50 -16.56 14.17
C TYR A 212 15.00 -15.10 14.25
N PHE A 213 14.21 -14.76 15.27
CA PHE A 213 13.68 -13.40 15.46
C PHE A 213 14.57 -12.48 16.32
N GLY A 214 15.66 -13.01 16.88
CA GLY A 214 16.56 -12.31 17.80
C GLY A 214 15.88 -11.95 19.12
N LEU A 215 15.18 -12.91 19.71
CA LEU A 215 14.43 -12.78 20.96
C LEU A 215 15.16 -13.46 22.13
N PRO A 216 14.95 -12.99 23.37
CA PRO A 216 15.51 -13.60 24.57
C PRO A 216 14.89 -14.96 24.89
#